data_AF-A0A2P6PDH8-F1
#
_entry.id   AF-A0A2P6PDH8-F1
#
_cell.length_a   1.000
_cell.length_b   1.000
_cell.length_c   1.000
_cell.angle_alpha   90.00
_cell.angle_beta   90.00
_cell.angle_gamma   90.00
#
_symmetry.space_group_name_H-M   'P 1'
#
loop_
_entity.id
_entity.type
_entity.pdbx_description
1 polymer ?
#
loop_
_entity_poly.entity_id
_entity_poly.type
_entity_poly.pdbx_seq_one_letter_code
_entity_poly.pdbx_strand_id
1 'polypeptide(L)'
;MEAVGSSLTNKYSKGLPGKRYTACVLWWKWHIDELETLSQKRALDTFHLDGKKWGVNVQPLSGSPANFEVYIAVLNPHDRIMPLRGPRGGMIFFKKDPVLGVDVETAINNAVFPALQSGPHNHTIGGLAVCLKHAQSTKFKAYQNQSSESQKYI
;
A
#
# COMPACT_ATOMS: atom_id res chain seq x y z
N MET A 1 0.03 4.89 17.99
CA MET A 1 0.13 3.43 18.27
C MET A 1 -1.22 2.76 18.51
N GLU A 2 -2.23 3.49 18.96
CA GLU A 2 -3.54 2.94 19.35
C GLU A 2 -4.26 2.10 18.27
N ALA A 3 -4.19 2.52 16.99
CA ALA A 3 -4.81 1.77 15.90
C ALA A 3 -4.18 0.40 15.65
N VAL A 4 -2.86 0.26 15.87
CA VAL A 4 -2.11 -0.97 15.63
C VAL A 4 -2.44 -2.04 16.68
N GLY A 5 -2.72 -1.63 17.91
CA GLY A 5 -3.12 -2.51 19.01
C GLY A 5 -4.64 -2.76 19.11
N SER A 6 -5.41 -2.38 18.09
CA SER A 6 -6.87 -2.47 18.12
C SER A 6 -7.40 -3.87 17.77
N SER A 7 -8.70 -4.08 17.99
CA SER A 7 -9.41 -5.33 17.64
C SER A 7 -9.44 -5.66 16.14
N LEU A 8 -8.94 -4.75 15.28
CA LEU A 8 -8.76 -4.98 13.84
C LEU A 8 -7.85 -6.19 13.54
N THR A 9 -6.93 -6.55 14.45
CA THR A 9 -6.04 -7.72 14.29
C THR A 9 -6.80 -9.06 14.31
N ASN A 10 -7.98 -9.11 14.94
CA ASN A 10 -8.74 -10.35 15.14
C ASN A 10 -9.54 -10.79 13.91
N LYS A 11 -9.30 -10.19 12.74
CA LYS A 11 -10.25 -10.20 11.63
C LYS A 11 -9.58 -10.57 10.32
N TYR A 12 -10.20 -11.53 9.64
CA TYR A 12 -9.73 -12.09 8.39
C TYR A 12 -10.55 -11.53 7.21
N SER A 13 -9.90 -10.76 6.33
CA SER A 13 -10.56 -9.98 5.26
C SER A 13 -9.90 -10.21 3.90
N LYS A 14 -9.84 -11.47 3.48
CA LYS A 14 -9.20 -11.89 2.22
C LYS A 14 -9.94 -11.31 1.00
N GLY A 15 -9.19 -10.75 0.05
CA GLY A 15 -9.72 -10.08 -1.15
C GLY A 15 -9.65 -8.56 -1.07
N LEU A 16 -10.34 -7.87 -1.98
CA LEU A 16 -10.41 -6.40 -2.05
C LEU A 16 -11.75 -5.88 -1.51
N PRO A 17 -11.87 -4.57 -1.19
CA PRO A 17 -13.14 -3.96 -0.82
C PRO A 17 -14.26 -4.32 -1.81
N GLY A 18 -15.41 -4.75 -1.31
CA GLY A 18 -16.54 -5.23 -2.12
C GLY A 18 -16.38 -6.62 -2.74
N LYS A 19 -15.17 -7.16 -2.82
CA LYS A 19 -14.83 -8.48 -3.39
C LYS A 19 -14.10 -9.38 -2.39
N ARG A 20 -14.63 -9.47 -1.16
CA ARG A 20 -14.06 -10.32 -0.10
C ARG A 20 -14.52 -11.77 -0.23
N TYR A 21 -13.58 -12.70 -0.03
CA TYR A 21 -13.82 -14.14 -0.01
C TYR A 21 -14.32 -14.66 1.35
N THR A 22 -14.13 -13.87 2.42
CA THR A 22 -14.58 -14.26 3.75
C THR A 22 -16.04 -13.91 4.00
N ALA A 23 -16.80 -14.90 4.47
CA ALA A 23 -18.15 -14.74 5.00
C ALA A 23 -18.08 -14.23 6.45
N CYS A 24 -17.61 -13.01 6.67
CA CYS A 24 -17.76 -12.38 7.99
C CYS A 24 -19.12 -11.66 8.07
N VAL A 25 -19.66 -11.53 9.29
CA VAL A 25 -20.92 -10.83 9.60
C VAL A 25 -20.98 -9.48 8.87
N LEU A 26 -22.05 -9.24 8.12
CA LEU A 26 -22.20 -8.13 7.14
C LEU A 26 -21.76 -6.77 7.68
N TRP A 27 -22.04 -6.50 8.97
CA TRP A 27 -21.71 -5.23 9.62
C TRP A 27 -20.20 -4.98 9.71
N TRP A 28 -19.40 -6.00 10.02
CA TRP A 28 -17.95 -5.84 10.17
C TRP A 28 -17.22 -5.73 8.84
N LYS A 29 -17.71 -6.45 7.81
CA LYS A 29 -17.16 -6.38 6.45
C LYS A 29 -17.18 -4.94 5.92
N TRP A 30 -18.28 -4.23 6.16
CA TRP A 30 -18.43 -2.84 5.72
C TRP A 30 -17.38 -1.91 6.35
N HIS A 31 -17.11 -2.03 7.65
CA HIS A 31 -16.11 -1.21 8.34
C HIS A 31 -14.68 -1.47 7.85
N ILE A 32 -14.33 -2.71 7.53
CA ILE A 32 -13.01 -3.05 6.99
C ILE A 32 -12.85 -2.53 5.56
N ASP A 33 -13.88 -2.67 4.73
CA ASP A 33 -13.88 -2.16 3.36
C ASP A 33 -13.80 -0.62 3.35
N GLU A 34 -14.50 0.05 4.26
CA GLU A 34 -14.42 1.50 4.45
C GLU A 34 -13.01 1.94 4.89
N LEU A 35 -12.40 1.24 5.85
CA LEU A 35 -11.05 1.53 6.33
C LEU A 35 -10.00 1.40 5.21
N GLU A 36 -10.09 0.32 4.43
CA GLU A 36 -9.14 0.08 3.33
C GLU A 36 -9.33 1.10 2.20
N THR A 37 -10.58 1.41 1.83
CA THR A 37 -10.90 2.44 0.82
C THR A 37 -10.43 3.82 1.27
N LEU A 38 -10.61 4.16 2.55
CA LEU A 38 -10.13 5.41 3.12
C LEU A 38 -8.60 5.51 3.08
N SER A 39 -7.91 4.40 3.36
CA SER A 39 -6.45 4.33 3.32
C SER A 39 -5.92 4.52 1.89
N GLN A 40 -6.54 3.87 0.91
CA GLN A 40 -6.22 4.05 -0.51
C GLN A 40 -6.43 5.49 -0.96
N LYS A 41 -7.57 6.10 -0.63
CA LYS A 41 -7.87 7.49 -0.97
C LYS A 41 -6.84 8.45 -0.40
N ARG A 42 -6.53 8.32 0.90
CA ARG A 42 -5.52 9.16 1.56
C ARG A 42 -4.13 8.99 0.96
N ALA A 43 -3.75 7.79 0.55
CA ALA A 43 -2.48 7.56 -0.11
C ALA A 43 -2.41 8.34 -1.43
N LEU A 44 -3.43 8.24 -2.28
CA LEU A 44 -3.48 9.01 -3.54
C LEU A 44 -3.43 10.53 -3.29
N ASP A 45 -4.22 11.02 -2.33
CA ASP A 45 -4.27 12.44 -1.96
C ASP A 45 -2.91 12.95 -1.43
N THR A 46 -2.19 12.13 -0.65
CA THR A 46 -0.87 12.49 -0.06
C THR A 46 0.19 12.72 -1.13
N PHE A 47 0.15 11.94 -2.21
CA PHE A 47 1.09 12.06 -3.31
C PHE A 47 0.55 12.90 -4.47
N HIS A 48 -0.58 13.59 -4.26
CA HIS A 48 -1.23 14.46 -5.25
C HIS A 48 -1.54 13.73 -6.56
N LEU A 49 -1.95 12.46 -6.46
CA LEU A 49 -2.22 11.60 -7.61
C LEU A 49 -3.69 11.61 -7.97
N ASP A 50 -3.99 11.73 -9.26
CA ASP A 50 -5.34 11.58 -9.79
C ASP A 50 -5.76 10.10 -9.72
N GLY A 51 -6.79 9.82 -8.91
CA GLY A 51 -7.34 8.47 -8.74
C GLY A 51 -7.94 7.86 -10.01
N LYS A 52 -8.15 8.62 -11.07
CA LYS A 52 -8.48 8.07 -12.40
C LYS A 52 -7.27 7.48 -13.12
N LYS A 53 -6.07 8.01 -12.86
CA LYS A 53 -4.81 7.61 -13.51
C LYS A 53 -3.93 6.69 -12.67
N TRP A 54 -4.09 6.75 -11.35
CA TRP A 54 -3.26 6.02 -10.40
C TRP A 54 -4.12 5.13 -9.50
N GLY A 55 -3.62 3.93 -9.23
CA GLY A 55 -4.12 3.04 -8.20
C GLY A 55 -3.10 2.89 -7.08
N VAL A 56 -3.54 2.33 -5.94
CA VAL A 56 -2.65 2.02 -4.82
C VAL A 56 -3.13 0.75 -4.13
N ASN A 57 -2.21 -0.19 -3.91
CA ASN A 57 -2.44 -1.35 -3.08
C ASN A 57 -1.79 -1.11 -1.71
N VAL A 58 -2.61 -1.14 -0.65
CA VAL A 58 -2.19 -0.85 0.72
C VAL A 58 -1.98 -2.13 1.56
N GLN A 59 -2.15 -3.31 0.95
CA GLN A 59 -2.02 -4.61 1.62
C GLN A 59 -0.59 -5.14 1.86
N PRO A 60 0.47 -4.74 1.11
CA PRO A 60 1.80 -5.27 1.31
C PRO A 60 2.33 -5.11 2.74
N LEU A 61 2.90 -6.19 3.30
CA LEU A 61 3.26 -6.26 4.73
C LEU A 61 4.46 -5.38 5.11
N SER A 62 5.38 -5.18 4.18
CA SER A 62 6.56 -4.33 4.30
C SER A 62 7.16 -4.10 2.91
N GLY A 63 8.31 -3.43 2.81
CA GLY A 63 8.89 -3.10 1.50
C GLY A 63 9.48 -4.25 0.72
N SER A 64 10.11 -5.19 1.42
CA SER A 64 10.66 -6.38 0.76
C SER A 64 9.58 -7.17 0.01
N PRO A 65 8.43 -7.54 0.64
CA PRO A 65 7.36 -8.21 -0.06
C PRO A 65 6.71 -7.30 -1.11
N ALA A 66 6.52 -6.00 -0.84
CA ALA A 66 6.00 -5.07 -1.84
C ALA A 66 6.85 -5.09 -3.14
N ASN A 67 8.18 -5.00 -3.02
CA ASN A 67 9.05 -5.06 -4.19
C ASN A 67 8.97 -6.42 -4.89
N PHE A 68 8.92 -7.50 -4.12
CA PHE A 68 8.83 -8.85 -4.68
C PHE A 68 7.51 -9.09 -5.41
N GLU A 69 6.40 -8.54 -4.92
CA GLU A 69 5.09 -8.59 -5.55
C GLU A 69 5.07 -7.87 -6.88
N VAL A 70 5.75 -6.72 -6.98
CA VAL A 70 5.94 -6.07 -8.29
C VAL A 70 6.70 -6.98 -9.23
N TYR A 71 7.79 -7.61 -8.77
CA TYR A 71 8.57 -8.47 -9.66
C TYR A 71 7.74 -9.63 -10.20
N ILE A 72 6.98 -10.31 -9.36
CA ILE A 72 6.11 -11.40 -9.83
C ILE A 72 4.98 -10.90 -10.74
N ALA A 73 4.49 -9.67 -10.53
CA ALA A 73 3.44 -9.10 -11.37
C ALA A 73 3.89 -8.86 -12.81
N VAL A 74 5.08 -8.30 -13.00
CA VAL A 74 5.50 -7.78 -14.32
C VAL A 74 6.54 -8.66 -15.00
N LEU A 75 7.16 -9.61 -14.30
CA LEU A 75 8.28 -10.39 -14.80
C LEU A 75 7.95 -11.89 -14.83
N ASN A 76 8.51 -12.58 -15.82
CA ASN A 76 8.51 -14.03 -15.87
C ASN A 76 9.66 -14.62 -15.04
N PRO A 77 9.58 -15.90 -14.64
CA PRO A 77 10.73 -16.59 -14.06
C PRO A 77 11.97 -16.44 -14.95
N HIS A 78 13.10 -16.08 -14.33
CA HIS A 78 14.41 -15.80 -14.96
C HIS A 78 14.58 -14.47 -15.70
N ASP A 79 13.57 -13.60 -15.71
CA ASP A 79 13.76 -12.23 -16.19
C ASP A 79 14.74 -11.45 -15.32
N ARG A 80 15.48 -10.52 -15.94
CA ARG A 80 16.58 -9.80 -15.31
C ARG A 80 16.10 -8.50 -14.67
N ILE A 81 16.54 -8.26 -13.43
CA ILE A 81 16.28 -7.03 -12.66
C ILE A 81 17.61 -6.39 -12.29
N MET A 82 17.70 -5.07 -12.39
CA MET A 82 18.86 -4.30 -11.93
C MET A 82 18.46 -3.36 -10.78
N PRO A 83 18.67 -3.76 -9.50
CA PRO A 83 18.35 -2.93 -8.35
C PRO A 83 19.52 -2.02 -7.93
N LEU A 84 19.19 -0.86 -7.37
CA LEU A 84 20.12 -0.04 -6.58
C LEU A 84 20.19 -0.60 -5.14
N ARG A 85 21.36 -0.68 -4.53
CA ARG A 85 21.58 -1.36 -3.23
C ARG A 85 21.16 -0.45 -2.05
N GLY A 86 20.07 -0.74 -1.30
CA GLY A 86 19.59 0.06 -0.14
C GLY A 86 18.45 -0.56 0.75
N PRO A 87 18.12 0.03 1.93
CA PRO A 87 17.32 -0.59 3.03
C PRO A 87 15.78 -0.62 2.84
N ARG A 88 15.08 -1.53 3.56
CA ARG A 88 13.78 -2.15 3.18
C ARG A 88 12.54 -1.66 3.95
N GLY A 89 11.58 -1.08 3.21
CA GLY A 89 10.20 -0.66 3.56
C GLY A 89 9.52 -0.14 2.27
N GLY A 90 8.21 -0.31 2.02
CA GLY A 90 7.73 -0.10 0.64
C GLY A 90 6.22 -0.10 0.43
N MET A 91 5.85 0.69 -0.56
CA MET A 91 4.52 0.90 -1.12
C MET A 91 4.66 0.88 -2.63
N ILE A 92 3.68 0.32 -3.34
CA ILE A 92 3.73 0.20 -4.80
C ILE A 92 2.80 1.24 -5.42
N PHE A 93 3.35 2.19 -6.18
CA PHE A 93 2.58 3.08 -7.04
C PHE A 93 2.62 2.55 -8.46
N PHE A 94 1.46 2.47 -9.11
CA PHE A 94 1.36 2.02 -10.49
C PHE A 94 0.40 2.90 -11.30
N LYS A 95 0.74 3.07 -12.59
CA LYS A 95 -0.13 3.73 -13.56
C LYS A 95 -1.25 2.76 -13.98
N LYS A 96 -2.45 3.30 -14.17
CA LYS A 96 -3.61 2.54 -14.66
C LYS A 96 -3.58 2.29 -16.16
N ASP A 97 -2.85 3.12 -16.90
CA ASP A 97 -2.65 2.90 -18.33
C ASP A 97 -1.75 1.66 -18.54
N PRO A 98 -2.02 0.83 -19.55
CA PRO A 98 -1.18 -0.33 -19.86
C PRO A 98 0.26 0.11 -20.13
N VAL A 99 1.20 -0.42 -19.35
CA VAL A 99 2.63 -0.21 -19.57
C VAL A 99 3.14 -1.42 -20.32
N LEU A 100 3.69 -1.21 -21.52
CA LEU A 100 4.20 -2.28 -22.39
C LEU A 100 3.14 -3.35 -22.74
N GLY A 101 1.87 -2.95 -22.85
CA GLY A 101 0.76 -3.86 -23.17
C GLY A 101 0.26 -4.71 -21.99
N VAL A 102 0.82 -4.51 -20.79
CA VAL A 102 0.41 -5.21 -19.57
C VAL A 102 -0.53 -4.32 -18.77
N ASP A 103 -1.68 -4.87 -18.36
CA ASP A 103 -2.52 -4.27 -17.32
C ASP A 103 -1.82 -4.39 -15.97
N VAL A 104 -1.12 -3.32 -15.60
CA VAL A 104 -0.28 -3.25 -14.40
C VAL A 104 -1.12 -3.34 -13.13
N GLU A 105 -2.36 -2.84 -13.14
CA GLU A 105 -3.25 -2.89 -11.97
C GLU A 105 -3.64 -4.32 -11.64
N THR A 106 -4.12 -5.07 -12.64
CA THR A 106 -4.52 -6.47 -12.48
C THR A 106 -3.31 -7.35 -12.15
N ALA A 107 -2.19 -7.15 -12.84
CA ALA A 107 -0.97 -7.91 -12.61
C ALA A 107 -0.44 -7.75 -11.17
N ILE A 108 -0.34 -6.51 -10.68
CA ILE A 108 0.16 -6.23 -9.33
C ILE A 108 -0.80 -6.79 -8.29
N ASN A 109 -2.11 -6.56 -8.44
CA ASN A 109 -3.07 -7.06 -7.46
C ASN A 109 -3.06 -8.59 -7.36
N ASN A 110 -2.95 -9.30 -8.50
CA ASN A 110 -2.87 -10.77 -8.52
C ASN A 110 -1.55 -11.31 -7.94
N ALA A 111 -0.44 -10.60 -8.13
CA ALA A 111 0.85 -10.97 -7.55
C ALA A 111 0.87 -10.81 -6.02
N VAL A 112 0.26 -9.75 -5.50
CA VAL A 112 0.06 -9.56 -4.05
C VAL A 112 -0.85 -10.67 -3.52
N PHE A 113 -2.01 -10.87 -4.14
CA PHE A 113 -2.98 -11.90 -3.76
C PHE A 113 -3.71 -12.42 -5.01
N PRO A 114 -3.69 -13.73 -5.31
CA PRO A 114 -3.37 -14.86 -4.44
C PRO A 114 -1.93 -15.40 -4.51
N ALA A 115 -1.04 -14.81 -5.32
CA ALA A 115 0.24 -15.46 -5.61
C ALA A 115 1.21 -15.51 -4.42
N LEU A 116 1.43 -14.38 -3.71
CA LEU A 116 2.45 -14.29 -2.66
C LEU A 116 1.92 -14.16 -1.25
N GLN A 117 0.85 -13.41 -1.05
CA GLN A 117 0.26 -13.22 0.28
C GLN A 117 -1.07 -13.96 0.41
N SER A 118 -1.44 -14.23 1.66
CA SER A 118 -2.73 -14.83 1.99
C SER A 118 -3.75 -13.78 2.43
N GLY A 119 -3.47 -13.07 3.53
CA GLY A 119 -4.36 -12.05 4.09
C GLY A 119 -3.60 -10.78 4.51
N PRO A 120 -4.20 -9.60 4.31
CA PRO A 120 -3.56 -8.32 4.65
C PRO A 120 -3.39 -8.13 6.17
N HIS A 121 -2.28 -7.54 6.60
CA HIS A 121 -2.07 -7.13 7.99
C HIS A 121 -2.72 -5.77 8.26
N ASN A 122 -4.04 -5.78 8.47
CA ASN A 122 -4.87 -4.57 8.62
C ASN A 122 -4.38 -3.58 9.70
N HIS A 123 -3.70 -4.04 10.76
CA HIS A 123 -3.11 -3.18 11.79
C HIS A 123 -1.97 -2.30 11.23
N THR A 124 -1.13 -2.85 10.36
CA THR A 124 -0.04 -2.14 9.67
C THR A 124 -0.60 -1.13 8.68
N ILE A 125 -1.67 -1.49 7.97
CA ILE A 125 -2.39 -0.60 7.04
C ILE A 125 -2.99 0.59 7.80
N GLY A 126 -3.64 0.33 8.94
CA GLY A 126 -4.16 1.38 9.81
C GLY A 126 -3.07 2.29 10.36
N GLY A 127 -1.91 1.73 10.74
CA GLY A 127 -0.73 2.51 11.11
C GLY A 127 -0.21 3.41 9.99
N LEU A 128 -0.10 2.87 8.78
CA LEU A 128 0.29 3.61 7.58
C LEU A 128 -0.68 4.78 7.30
N ALA A 129 -1.99 4.55 7.42
CA ALA A 129 -3.01 5.59 7.20
C ALA A 129 -2.91 6.75 8.19
N VAL A 130 -2.52 6.48 9.45
CA VAL A 130 -2.26 7.51 10.46
C VAL A 130 -0.97 8.28 10.13
N CYS A 131 0.09 7.58 9.74
CA CYS A 131 1.35 8.19 9.33
C CYS A 131 1.19 9.08 8.09
N LEU A 132 0.42 8.63 7.08
CA LEU A 132 0.12 9.43 5.88
C LEU A 132 -0.69 10.69 6.22
N LYS A 133 -1.68 10.59 7.12
CA LYS A 133 -2.40 11.77 7.63
C LYS A 133 -1.45 12.76 8.33
N HIS A 134 -0.50 12.25 9.11
CA HIS A 134 0.52 13.10 9.74
C HIS A 134 1.43 13.75 8.70
N ALA A 135 1.82 13.00 7.65
CA ALA A 135 2.67 13.48 6.57
C ALA A 135 2.05 14.64 5.76
N GLN A 136 0.71 14.68 5.66
CA GLN A 136 -0.03 15.78 5.03
C GLN A 136 -0.09 17.06 5.88
N SER A 137 0.28 17.00 7.16
CA SER A 137 0.19 18.16 8.05
C SER A 137 1.23 19.24 7.71
N THR A 138 0.87 20.50 7.91
CA THR A 138 1.79 21.64 7.74
C THR A 138 3.00 21.55 8.68
N LYS A 139 2.81 20.97 9.88
CA LYS A 139 3.88 20.69 10.85
C LYS A 139 4.92 19.70 10.29
N PHE A 140 4.46 18.64 9.60
CA PHE A 140 5.38 17.67 9.00
C PHE A 140 6.13 18.24 7.80
N LYS A 141 5.48 19.07 6.98
CA LYS A 141 6.17 19.81 5.89
C LYS A 141 7.27 20.74 6.44
N ALA A 142 6.98 21.47 7.51
CA ALA A 142 7.99 22.31 8.17
C ALA A 142 9.16 21.48 8.73
N TYR A 143 8.87 20.33 9.36
CA TYR A 143 9.87 19.40 9.86
C TYR A 143 10.76 18.81 8.76
N GLN A 144 10.18 18.44 7.61
CA GLN A 144 10.93 17.95 6.45
C GLN A 144 11.84 19.02 5.87
N ASN A 145 11.35 20.25 5.74
CA ASN A 145 12.17 21.37 5.26
C ASN A 145 13.36 21.64 6.20
N GLN A 146 13.14 21.63 7.51
CA GLN A 146 14.20 21.80 8.52
C GLN A 146 15.22 20.65 8.52
N SER A 147 14.77 19.42 8.30
CA SER A 147 15.66 18.25 8.19
C SER A 147 16.53 18.33 6.92
N SER A 148 15.94 18.77 5.81
CA SER A 148 16.66 18.99 4.55
C SER A 148 17.64 20.15 4.62
N GLU A 149 17.35 21.20 5.40
CA GLU A 149 18.32 22.26 5.69
C GLU A 149 19.46 21.76 6.56
N SER A 150 19.14 21.06 7.66
CA SER A 150 20.15 20.48 8.56
C SER A 150 21.11 19.53 7.82
N GLN A 151 20.61 18.75 6.85
CA GLN A 151 21.43 17.86 6.02
C GLN A 151 22.37 18.57 5.03
N LYS A 152 22.17 19.86 4.74
CA LYS A 152 23.15 20.64 3.94
C LYS A 152 24.37 21.06 4.74
N TYR A 153 24.31 20.98 6.07
CA TYR A 153 25.38 21.37 6.98
C TYR A 153 26.19 20.18 7.50
N ILE A 154 25.96 18.98 6.96
CA ILE A 154 26.71 17.74 7.22
C ILE A 154 27.36 17.32 5.90
#